data_AF-A0A1M5ZIG2-F1
#
_entry.id   AF-A0A1M5ZIG2-F1
#
_cell.length_a   1.000
_cell.length_b   1.000
_cell.length_c   1.000
_cell.angle_alpha   90.00
_cell.angle_beta   90.00
_cell.angle_gamma   90.00
#
_symmetry.space_group_name_H-M   'P 1'
#
loop_
_entity.id
_entity.type
_entity.pdbx_description
1 polymer ?
#
loop_
_entity_poly.entity_id
_entity_poly.type
_entity_poly.pdbx_seq_one_letter_code
_entity_poly.pdbx_strand_id
1 'polypeptide(L)'
;MEHLFDTCTIKHELKTDTVIFAVAEYCSNIKEPFTISSVIKNELRPPNTLSKAEYEKASRVNAYIERYIKSGHIKVIDISTENTIKLNFNKLRQCHYGWMTRGDYCKHLIETGELTLEEYKSPGFRNRDAGECSLIAIALTSPKSYVIISEDKGVVFSHPHINIFDVFKSKGLNIVKFKEWLYYSDVMSGGPDD
;
A
#
# COMPACT_ATOMS: atom_id res chain seq x y z
N MET A 1 -17.03 -6.08 1.13
CA MET A 1 -15.79 -5.51 0.54
C MET A 1 -14.66 -5.74 1.54
N GLU A 2 -13.39 -5.86 1.14
CA GLU A 2 -12.23 -5.77 2.04
C GLU A 2 -11.48 -4.46 1.76
N HIS A 3 -11.02 -3.81 2.83
CA HIS A 3 -10.35 -2.50 2.77
C HIS A 3 -8.84 -2.69 2.81
N LEU A 4 -8.16 -2.52 1.68
CA LEU A 4 -6.72 -2.71 1.52
C LEU A 4 -5.98 -1.39 1.79
N PHE A 5 -5.37 -1.26 2.96
CA PHE A 5 -4.65 -0.05 3.36
C PHE A 5 -3.17 -0.11 2.97
N ASP A 6 -2.73 0.97 2.34
CA ASP A 6 -1.34 1.19 1.95
C ASP A 6 -0.47 1.75 3.10
N THR A 7 0.83 1.50 3.02
CA THR A 7 1.86 2.00 3.94
C THR A 7 1.80 3.52 4.02
N CYS A 8 1.63 4.21 2.90
CA CYS A 8 1.53 5.67 2.85
C CYS A 8 0.30 6.15 3.65
N THR A 9 -0.87 5.57 3.42
CA THR A 9 -2.08 5.90 4.19
C THR A 9 -1.90 5.65 5.68
N ILE A 10 -1.31 4.52 6.07
CA ILE A 10 -1.08 4.22 7.50
C ILE A 10 -0.15 5.27 8.13
N LYS A 11 0.93 5.64 7.45
CA LYS A 11 1.91 6.63 7.96
C LYS A 11 1.36 8.06 8.01
N HIS A 12 0.48 8.42 7.08
CA HIS A 12 0.00 9.80 6.91
C HIS A 12 -1.33 10.06 7.61
N GLU A 13 -2.24 9.09 7.64
CA GLU A 13 -3.59 9.27 8.17
C GLU A 13 -3.77 8.53 9.50
N LEU A 14 -3.19 7.33 9.66
CA LEU A 14 -3.38 6.47 10.84
C LEU A 14 -2.24 6.61 11.86
N LYS A 15 -1.99 7.85 12.31
CA LYS A 15 -0.79 8.21 13.10
C LYS A 15 -0.84 7.82 14.58
N THR A 16 -2.01 7.55 15.13
CA THR A 16 -2.22 7.33 16.57
C THR A 16 -2.99 6.05 16.83
N ASP A 17 -2.84 5.54 18.05
CA ASP A 17 -3.53 4.34 18.48
C ASP A 17 -5.06 4.47 18.35
N THR A 18 -5.60 5.60 18.81
CA THR A 18 -7.03 5.90 18.77
C THR A 18 -7.58 5.92 17.34
N VAL A 19 -6.83 6.49 16.39
CA VAL A 19 -7.27 6.54 14.98
C VAL A 19 -7.23 5.15 14.35
N ILE A 20 -6.15 4.39 14.59
CA ILE A 20 -6.06 3.00 14.10
C ILE A 20 -7.20 2.16 14.67
N PHE A 21 -7.48 2.30 15.98
CA PHE A 21 -8.59 1.60 16.62
C PHE A 21 -9.92 1.96 16.00
N ALA A 22 -10.24 3.25 15.87
CA ALA A 22 -11.52 3.70 15.30
C ALA A 22 -11.75 3.17 13.88
N VAL A 23 -10.70 3.17 13.04
CA VAL A 23 -10.78 2.62 11.68
C VAL A 23 -10.99 1.10 11.71
N ALA A 24 -10.26 0.38 12.58
CA ALA A 24 -10.40 -1.06 12.70
C ALA A 24 -11.76 -1.48 13.28
N GLU A 25 -12.28 -0.72 14.25
CA GLU A 25 -13.61 -0.90 14.85
C GLU A 25 -14.70 -0.64 13.82
N TYR A 26 -14.60 0.46 13.06
CA TYR A 26 -15.51 0.74 11.95
C TYR A 26 -15.56 -0.43 10.96
N CYS A 27 -14.40 -0.87 10.46
CA CYS A 27 -14.27 -2.01 9.55
C CYS A 27 -14.91 -3.28 10.12
N SER A 28 -14.70 -3.55 11.42
CA SER A 28 -15.31 -4.69 12.12
C SER A 28 -16.84 -4.58 12.17
N ASN A 29 -17.38 -3.39 12.45
CA ASN A 29 -18.83 -3.16 12.57
C ASN A 29 -19.57 -3.40 11.26
N ILE A 30 -19.00 -2.95 10.14
CA ILE A 30 -19.57 -3.18 8.80
C ILE A 30 -19.24 -4.57 8.23
N LYS A 31 -18.51 -5.41 8.98
CA LYS A 31 -18.03 -6.75 8.56
C LYS A 31 -17.19 -6.70 7.29
N GLU A 32 -16.44 -5.62 7.11
CA GLU A 32 -15.52 -5.41 5.99
C GLU A 32 -14.11 -5.23 6.56
N PRO A 33 -13.26 -6.27 6.53
CA PRO A 33 -11.98 -6.26 7.24
C PRO A 33 -11.03 -5.13 6.84
N PHE A 34 -10.43 -4.48 7.84
CA PHE A 34 -9.18 -3.73 7.67
C PHE A 34 -8.11 -4.74 7.28
N THR A 35 -7.57 -4.61 6.06
CA THR A 35 -6.62 -5.55 5.50
C THR A 35 -5.35 -4.87 5.03
N ILE A 36 -4.19 -5.48 5.28
CA ILE A 36 -2.89 -5.10 4.71
C ILE A 36 -2.23 -6.33 4.07
N SER A 37 -1.26 -6.12 3.18
CA SER A 37 -0.45 -7.23 2.67
C SER A 37 0.74 -7.54 3.60
N SER A 38 1.34 -8.72 3.44
CA SER A 38 2.61 -9.07 4.08
C SER A 38 3.76 -8.13 3.70
N VAL A 39 3.70 -7.51 2.51
CA VAL A 39 4.69 -6.51 2.06
C VAL A 39 4.53 -5.21 2.85
N ILE A 40 3.31 -4.67 2.94
CA ILE A 40 2.99 -3.47 3.73
C ILE A 40 3.38 -3.66 5.19
N LYS A 41 3.06 -4.83 5.77
CA LYS A 41 3.48 -5.20 7.13
C LYS A 41 4.99 -5.05 7.33
N ASN A 42 5.79 -5.46 6.36
CA ASN A 42 7.25 -5.34 6.43
C ASN A 42 7.74 -3.90 6.23
N GLU A 43 7.10 -3.11 5.37
CA GLU A 43 7.43 -1.70 5.11
C GLU A 43 7.09 -0.74 6.26
N LEU A 44 6.20 -1.14 7.16
CA LEU A 44 5.91 -0.42 8.39
C LEU A 44 7.03 -0.52 9.43
N ARG A 45 7.95 -1.49 9.29
CA ARG A 45 9.12 -1.58 10.16
C ARG A 45 10.02 -0.36 9.92
N PRO A 46 10.35 0.41 10.97
CA PRO A 46 11.15 1.60 10.83
C PRO A 46 12.58 1.24 10.40
N PRO A 47 13.13 1.88 9.36
CA PRO A 47 14.52 1.66 8.98
C PRO A 47 15.46 2.37 9.97
N ASN A 48 16.63 1.77 10.19
CA ASN A 48 17.66 2.31 11.10
C ASN A 48 18.30 3.63 10.60
N THR A 49 17.96 4.07 9.39
CA THR A 49 18.45 5.31 8.78
C THR A 49 17.64 6.55 9.19
N LEU A 50 16.50 6.38 9.87
CA LEU A 50 15.69 7.49 10.38
C LEU A 50 16.38 8.21 11.53
N SER A 51 16.08 9.49 11.72
CA SER A 51 16.47 10.19 12.96
C SER A 51 15.78 9.53 14.16
N LYS A 52 16.34 9.71 15.37
CA LYS A 52 15.80 9.11 16.60
C LYS A 52 14.30 9.41 16.79
N ALA A 53 13.89 10.65 16.59
CA ALA A 53 12.49 11.07 16.76
C ALA A 53 11.56 10.42 15.72
N GLU A 54 12.00 10.33 14.46
CA GLU A 54 11.23 9.67 13.39
C GLU A 54 11.13 8.17 13.61
N TYR A 55 12.24 7.54 14.03
CA TYR A 55 12.28 6.12 14.36
C TYR A 55 11.32 5.78 15.50
N GLU A 56 11.30 6.56 16.58
CA GLU A 56 10.38 6.37 17.70
C GLU A 56 8.91 6.52 17.26
N LYS A 57 8.60 7.51 16.42
CA LYS A 57 7.25 7.71 15.89
C LYS A 57 6.81 6.53 15.02
N ALA A 58 7.63 6.11 14.06
CA ALA A 58 7.33 4.98 13.19
C ALA A 58 7.25 3.65 13.96
N SER A 59 8.10 3.47 14.98
CA SER A 59 8.06 2.31 15.89
C SER A 59 6.72 2.21 16.63
N ARG A 60 6.18 3.34 17.11
CA ARG A 60 4.87 3.36 17.79
C ARG A 60 3.74 2.93 16.86
N VAL A 61 3.67 3.51 15.67
CA VAL A 61 2.65 3.14 14.66
C VAL A 61 2.76 1.65 14.32
N ASN A 62 3.97 1.17 14.05
CA ASN A 62 4.19 -0.25 13.78
C ASN A 62 3.75 -1.15 14.95
N ALA A 63 4.04 -0.76 16.19
CA ALA A 63 3.62 -1.51 17.38
C ALA A 63 2.09 -1.58 17.53
N TYR A 64 1.37 -0.49 17.24
CA TYR A 64 -0.09 -0.49 17.24
C TYR A 64 -0.65 -1.43 16.17
N ILE A 65 -0.16 -1.32 14.93
CA ILE A 65 -0.58 -2.21 13.84
C ILE A 65 -0.31 -3.68 14.19
N GLU A 66 0.87 -4.04 14.68
CA GLU A 66 1.17 -5.41 15.11
C GLU A 66 0.26 -5.89 16.25
N ARG A 67 -0.10 -5.02 17.18
CA ARG A 67 -1.06 -5.34 18.25
C ARG A 67 -2.43 -5.67 17.67
N TYR A 68 -2.93 -4.87 16.73
CA TYR A 68 -4.24 -5.08 16.09
C TYR A 68 -4.27 -6.26 15.11
N ILE A 69 -3.12 -6.60 14.51
CA ILE A 69 -2.96 -7.86 13.78
C ILE A 69 -3.11 -9.05 14.75
N LYS A 70 -2.42 -9.02 15.90
CA LYS A 70 -2.45 -10.11 16.89
C LYS A 70 -3.83 -10.32 17.51
N SER A 71 -4.60 -9.25 17.71
CA SER A 71 -5.97 -9.34 18.23
C SER A 71 -7.03 -9.64 17.15
N GLY A 72 -6.63 -9.76 15.88
CA GLY A 72 -7.54 -10.11 14.78
C GLY A 72 -8.36 -8.94 14.21
N HIS A 73 -8.10 -7.71 14.67
CA HIS A 73 -8.76 -6.51 14.13
C HIS A 73 -8.21 -6.08 12.77
N ILE A 74 -6.95 -6.42 12.46
CA ILE A 74 -6.33 -6.19 11.15
C ILE A 74 -5.98 -7.54 10.53
N LYS A 75 -6.52 -7.80 9.34
CA LYS A 75 -6.21 -8.97 8.52
C LYS A 75 -4.91 -8.73 7.75
N VAL A 76 -4.05 -9.74 7.69
CA VAL A 76 -2.85 -9.73 6.84
C VAL A 76 -3.03 -10.79 5.76
N ILE A 77 -2.96 -10.37 4.50
CA ILE A 77 -2.90 -11.31 3.37
C ILE A 77 -1.42 -11.50 3.00
N ASP A 78 -0.93 -12.72 3.14
CA ASP A 78 0.40 -13.06 2.65
C ASP A 78 0.36 -13.29 1.14
N ILE A 79 1.06 -12.45 0.38
CA ILE A 79 1.12 -12.58 -1.07
C ILE A 79 1.85 -13.85 -1.53
N SER A 80 2.54 -14.55 -0.61
CA SER A 80 3.28 -15.76 -0.91
C SER A 80 2.43 -17.05 -0.88
N THR A 81 1.26 -17.02 -0.24
CA THR A 81 0.46 -18.22 0.04
C THR A 81 -0.47 -18.61 -1.10
N GLU A 82 -1.05 -17.63 -1.80
CA GLU A 82 -1.93 -17.89 -2.94
C GLU A 82 -1.19 -17.70 -4.27
N ASN A 83 -1.16 -18.76 -5.09
CA ASN A 83 -0.48 -18.74 -6.38
C ASN A 83 -0.98 -17.63 -7.30
N THR A 84 -2.29 -17.35 -7.31
CA THR A 84 -2.88 -16.29 -8.14
C THR A 84 -2.35 -14.91 -7.74
N ILE A 85 -2.31 -14.60 -6.45
CA ILE A 85 -1.78 -13.33 -5.93
C ILE A 85 -0.29 -13.20 -6.28
N LYS A 86 0.48 -14.26 -6.04
CA LYS A 86 1.92 -14.30 -6.36
C LYS A 86 2.19 -14.07 -7.85
N LEU A 87 1.43 -14.70 -8.74
CA LEU A 87 1.55 -14.52 -10.18
C LEU A 87 1.17 -13.10 -10.61
N ASN A 88 0.08 -12.55 -10.07
CA ASN A 88 -0.33 -11.16 -10.32
C ASN A 88 0.76 -10.18 -9.89
N PHE A 89 1.31 -10.37 -8.69
CA PHE A 89 2.38 -9.54 -8.15
C PHE A 89 3.63 -9.59 -9.03
N ASN A 90 4.11 -10.80 -9.37
CA ASN A 90 5.30 -10.97 -10.19
C ASN A 90 5.11 -10.36 -11.59
N LYS A 91 3.94 -10.55 -12.21
CA LYS A 91 3.63 -9.97 -13.52
C LYS A 91 3.62 -8.44 -13.45
N LEU A 92 2.99 -7.87 -12.42
CA LEU A 92 2.93 -6.43 -12.21
C LEU A 92 4.33 -5.83 -12.00
N ARG A 93 5.13 -6.43 -11.12
CA ARG A 93 6.53 -6.06 -10.88
C ARG A 93 7.34 -6.14 -12.18
N GLN A 94 7.21 -7.22 -12.94
CA GLN A 94 7.94 -7.38 -14.19
C GLN A 94 7.55 -6.33 -15.24
N CYS A 95 6.25 -6.05 -15.39
CA CYS A 95 5.76 -5.10 -16.39
C CYS A 95 6.16 -3.65 -16.11
N HIS A 96 6.10 -3.20 -14.85
CA HIS A 96 6.30 -1.78 -14.51
C HIS A 96 7.66 -1.49 -13.86
N TYR A 97 8.29 -2.50 -13.25
CA TYR A 97 9.53 -2.36 -12.48
C TYR A 97 10.62 -3.34 -12.93
N GLY A 98 10.38 -4.17 -13.95
CA GLY A 98 11.37 -5.10 -14.49
C GLY A 98 12.59 -4.38 -15.08
N TRP A 99 12.45 -3.11 -15.46
CA TRP A 99 13.55 -2.26 -15.88
C TRP A 99 14.60 -2.05 -14.79
N MET A 100 14.20 -2.12 -13.51
CA MET A 100 15.11 -1.89 -12.40
C MET A 100 16.24 -2.92 -12.46
N THR A 101 15.98 -4.20 -12.75
CA THR A 101 17.02 -5.23 -12.79
C THR A 101 17.94 -5.15 -14.02
N ARG A 102 17.63 -4.29 -14.99
CA ARG A 102 18.42 -4.08 -16.21
C ARG A 102 19.51 -3.04 -15.97
N GLY A 103 20.73 -3.51 -15.72
CA GLY A 103 21.87 -2.65 -15.37
C GLY A 103 22.27 -1.66 -16.47
N ASP A 104 22.17 -2.07 -17.74
CA ASP A 104 22.36 -1.23 -18.92
C ASP A 104 21.36 -0.06 -18.95
N TYR A 105 20.09 -0.36 -18.70
CA TYR A 105 19.03 0.65 -18.69
C TYR A 105 19.15 1.59 -17.48
N CYS A 106 19.44 1.05 -16.28
CA CYS A 106 19.68 1.90 -15.11
C CYS A 106 20.87 2.83 -15.30
N LYS A 107 21.94 2.37 -15.95
CA LYS A 107 23.09 3.22 -16.30
C LYS A 107 22.66 4.36 -17.23
N HIS A 108 21.85 4.07 -18.26
CA HIS A 108 21.31 5.09 -19.14
C HIS A 108 20.49 6.14 -18.38
N LEU A 109 19.58 5.72 -17.49
CA LEU A 109 18.77 6.65 -16.67
C LEU A 109 19.64 7.53 -15.75
N ILE A 110 20.78 7.01 -15.27
CA ILE A 110 21.73 7.80 -14.48
C ILE A 110 22.44 8.84 -15.36
N GLU A 111 22.82 8.47 -16.58
CA GLU A 111 23.46 9.38 -17.53
C GLU A 111 22.52 10.49 -18.01
N THR A 112 21.20 10.21 -18.11
CA THR A 112 20.18 11.21 -18.47
C THR A 112 19.64 12.01 -17.29
N GLY A 113 20.04 11.69 -16.06
CA GLY A 113 19.60 12.38 -14.84
C GLY A 113 18.21 11.99 -14.34
N GLU A 114 17.61 10.92 -14.88
CA GLU A 114 16.29 10.39 -14.47
C GLU A 114 16.37 9.47 -13.24
N LEU A 115 17.60 9.07 -12.86
CA LEU A 115 17.90 8.27 -11.68
C LEU A 115 19.23 8.72 -11.08
N THR A 116 19.32 8.92 -9.77
CA THR A 116 20.63 9.22 -9.14
C THR A 116 21.38 7.94 -8.78
N LEU A 117 22.71 8.04 -8.65
CA LEU A 117 23.54 6.90 -8.23
C LEU A 117 23.22 6.49 -6.78
N GLU A 118 22.91 7.46 -5.92
CA GLU A 118 22.46 7.24 -4.55
C GLU A 118 21.14 6.45 -4.51
N GLU A 119 20.15 6.83 -5.32
CA GLU A 119 18.89 6.11 -5.43
C GLU A 119 19.09 4.68 -5.93
N TYR A 120 19.89 4.49 -6.99
CA TYR A 120 20.21 3.17 -7.53
C TYR A 120 20.85 2.24 -6.48
N LYS A 121 21.76 2.78 -5.66
CA LYS A 121 22.46 2.03 -4.59
C LYS A 121 21.62 1.84 -3.34
N SER A 122 20.47 2.52 -3.21
CA SER A 122 19.66 2.45 -2.00
C SER A 122 19.11 1.02 -1.77
N PRO A 123 19.09 0.52 -0.52
CA PRO A 123 18.57 -0.82 -0.22
C PRO A 123 17.12 -1.05 -0.68
N GLY A 124 16.33 0.02 -0.75
CA GLY A 124 14.93 -0.01 -1.16
C GLY A 124 14.70 0.06 -2.67
N PHE A 125 15.72 0.35 -3.49
CA PHE A 125 15.55 0.60 -4.93
C PHE A 125 14.76 -0.51 -5.64
N ARG A 126 15.14 -1.77 -5.40
CA ARG A 126 14.53 -2.95 -6.00
C ARG A 126 13.11 -3.24 -5.50
N ASN A 127 12.74 -2.66 -4.37
CA ASN A 127 11.45 -2.86 -3.69
C ASN A 127 10.59 -1.59 -3.74
N ARG A 128 10.98 -0.56 -4.50
CA ARG A 128 10.16 0.62 -4.74
C ARG A 128 8.78 0.19 -5.22
N ASP A 129 7.77 0.78 -4.61
CA ASP A 129 6.35 0.60 -4.92
C ASP A 129 5.87 -0.86 -4.81
N ALA A 130 6.57 -1.68 -4.01
CA ALA A 130 6.21 -3.08 -3.78
C ALA A 130 4.91 -3.19 -2.97
N GLY A 131 4.69 -2.29 -2.00
CA GLY A 131 3.44 -2.16 -1.26
C GLY A 131 2.23 -1.99 -2.17
N GLU A 132 2.24 -0.99 -3.04
CA GLU A 132 1.19 -0.68 -4.01
C GLU A 132 0.99 -1.86 -4.97
N CYS A 133 2.09 -2.45 -5.45
CA CYS A 133 2.02 -3.64 -6.30
C CYS A 133 1.34 -4.82 -5.59
N SER A 134 1.58 -4.99 -4.29
CA SER A 134 0.99 -6.06 -3.51
C SER A 134 -0.52 -5.89 -3.33
N LEU A 135 -1.00 -4.66 -3.13
CA LEU A 135 -2.43 -4.38 -2.99
C LEU A 135 -3.18 -4.58 -4.31
N ILE A 136 -2.60 -4.12 -5.43
CA ILE A 136 -3.15 -4.37 -6.77
C ILE A 136 -3.20 -5.87 -7.05
N ALA A 137 -2.13 -6.61 -6.72
CA ALA A 137 -2.07 -8.05 -6.96
C ALA A 137 -3.17 -8.83 -6.21
N ILE A 138 -3.46 -8.43 -4.96
CA ILE A 138 -4.57 -8.94 -4.16
C ILE A 138 -5.90 -8.55 -4.82
N ALA A 139 -6.13 -7.27 -5.09
CA ALA A 139 -7.39 -6.79 -5.64
C ALA A 139 -7.74 -7.41 -7.00
N LEU A 140 -6.75 -7.78 -7.81
CA LEU A 140 -6.94 -8.46 -9.09
C LEU A 140 -7.51 -9.88 -8.97
N THR A 141 -7.49 -10.52 -7.79
CA THR A 141 -8.14 -11.84 -7.62
C THR A 141 -9.65 -11.73 -7.65
N SER A 142 -10.20 -10.61 -7.16
CA SER A 142 -11.62 -10.29 -7.22
C SER A 142 -11.83 -8.76 -7.24
N PRO A 143 -11.76 -8.12 -8.42
CA PRO A 143 -11.77 -6.65 -8.58
C PRO A 143 -12.87 -5.90 -7.84
N LYS A 144 -14.05 -6.52 -7.67
CA LYS A 144 -15.22 -5.92 -7.02
C LYS A 144 -15.33 -6.23 -5.52
N SER A 145 -14.41 -7.03 -4.98
CA SER A 145 -14.40 -7.41 -3.57
C SER A 145 -13.47 -6.55 -2.73
N TYR A 146 -12.62 -5.73 -3.35
CA TYR A 146 -11.58 -4.95 -2.68
C TYR A 146 -11.70 -3.47 -3.02
N VAL A 147 -11.39 -2.64 -2.04
CA VAL A 147 -11.05 -1.22 -2.24
C VAL A 147 -9.64 -0.98 -1.72
N ILE A 148 -8.82 -0.32 -2.52
CA ILE A 148 -7.47 0.09 -2.15
C ILE A 148 -7.55 1.53 -1.62
N ILE A 149 -7.05 1.74 -0.41
CA ILE A 149 -6.94 3.05 0.22
C ILE A 149 -5.47 3.45 0.22
N SER A 150 -5.11 4.43 -0.61
CA SER A 150 -3.72 4.88 -0.75
C SER A 150 -3.61 6.40 -0.94
N GLU A 151 -2.73 7.01 -0.15
CA GLU A 151 -2.33 8.40 -0.31
C GLU A 151 -1.27 8.59 -1.42
N ASP A 152 -0.73 7.51 -1.99
CA ASP A 152 0.19 7.58 -3.13
C ASP A 152 -0.52 8.02 -4.43
N LYS A 153 0.24 8.60 -5.36
CA LYS A 153 -0.28 9.03 -6.67
C LYS A 153 -0.31 7.89 -7.69
N GLY A 154 0.33 6.76 -7.42
CA GLY A 154 0.46 5.62 -8.32
C GLY A 154 1.47 5.83 -9.45
N VAL A 155 2.30 6.86 -9.38
CA VAL A 155 3.25 7.19 -10.45
C VAL A 155 4.47 6.27 -10.34
N VAL A 156 4.83 5.58 -11.42
CA VAL A 156 5.96 4.65 -11.43
C VAL A 156 7.27 5.43 -11.25
N PHE A 157 8.09 4.97 -10.29
CA PHE A 157 9.41 5.54 -10.04
C PHE A 157 10.26 5.66 -11.31
N SER A 158 10.91 6.82 -11.51
CA SER A 158 11.67 7.19 -12.73
C SER A 158 10.90 7.08 -14.07
N HIS A 159 9.58 6.85 -14.07
CA HIS A 159 8.75 6.77 -15.27
C HIS A 159 7.45 7.55 -15.06
N PRO A 160 7.52 8.90 -14.94
CA PRO A 160 6.40 9.72 -14.48
C PRO A 160 5.18 9.74 -15.41
N HIS A 161 5.34 9.26 -16.64
CA HIS A 161 4.28 9.13 -17.63
C HIS A 161 3.41 7.87 -17.42
N ILE A 162 3.80 6.97 -16.50
CA ILE A 162 3.05 5.76 -16.17
C ILE A 162 2.44 5.90 -14.79
N ASN A 163 1.11 5.81 -14.70
CA ASN A 163 0.39 5.72 -13.44
C ASN A 163 -0.26 4.33 -13.29
N ILE A 164 0.24 3.50 -12.37
CA ILE A 164 -0.30 2.16 -12.14
C ILE A 164 -1.72 2.20 -11.59
N PHE A 165 -2.06 3.18 -10.74
CA PHE A 165 -3.43 3.27 -10.22
C PHE A 165 -4.42 3.59 -11.34
N ASP A 166 -4.11 4.51 -12.24
CA ASP A 166 -5.00 4.83 -13.37
C ASP A 166 -5.19 3.62 -14.30
N VAL A 167 -4.09 2.90 -14.59
CA VAL A 167 -4.13 1.66 -15.38
C VAL A 167 -5.09 0.64 -14.76
N PHE A 168 -5.05 0.44 -13.45
CA PHE A 168 -5.89 -0.57 -12.80
C PHE A 168 -7.29 -0.09 -12.42
N LYS A 169 -7.50 1.21 -12.18
CA LYS A 169 -8.84 1.81 -12.12
C LYS A 169 -9.61 1.58 -13.42
N SER A 170 -8.96 1.74 -14.57
CA SER A 170 -9.57 1.45 -15.88
C SER A 170 -9.97 -0.02 -16.06
N LYS A 171 -9.38 -0.93 -15.27
CA LYS A 171 -9.69 -2.37 -15.23
C LYS A 171 -10.72 -2.74 -14.16
N GLY A 172 -11.33 -1.74 -13.53
CA GLY A 172 -12.40 -1.91 -12.55
C GLY A 172 -11.93 -2.09 -11.11
N LEU A 173 -10.65 -1.84 -10.79
CA LEU A 173 -10.23 -1.76 -9.39
C LEU A 173 -10.73 -0.46 -8.75
N ASN A 174 -11.23 -0.56 -7.51
CA ASN A 174 -11.59 0.61 -6.72
C ASN A 174 -10.37 1.08 -5.92
N ILE A 175 -9.89 2.30 -6.20
CA ILE A 175 -8.72 2.90 -5.54
C ILE A 175 -9.07 4.34 -5.16
N VAL A 176 -9.06 4.65 -3.87
CA VAL A 176 -9.54 5.92 -3.31
C VAL A 176 -8.55 6.51 -2.31
N LYS A 177 -8.65 7.82 -2.08
CA LYS A 177 -7.96 8.48 -0.94
C LYS A 177 -8.65 8.14 0.37
N PHE A 178 -7.94 8.26 1.48
CA PHE A 178 -8.49 8.00 2.82
C PHE A 178 -9.69 8.90 3.13
N LYS A 179 -9.61 10.19 2.77
CA LYS A 179 -10.73 11.13 2.97
C LYS A 179 -11.97 10.77 2.14
N GLU A 180 -11.77 10.32 0.90
CA GLU A 180 -12.87 9.86 0.06
C GLU A 180 -13.50 8.59 0.65
N TRP A 181 -12.66 7.66 1.12
CA TRP A 181 -13.10 6.45 1.81
C TRP A 181 -13.93 6.76 3.06
N LEU A 182 -13.50 7.73 3.89
CA LEU A 182 -14.26 8.19 5.04
C LEU A 182 -15.62 8.77 4.64
N TYR A 183 -15.66 9.62 3.61
CA TYR A 183 -16.92 10.20 3.15
C TYR A 183 -17.93 9.15 2.69
N TYR A 184 -17.49 8.15 1.90
CA TYR A 184 -18.37 7.04 1.51
C TYR A 184 -18.78 6.16 2.69
N SER A 185 -17.93 6.06 3.71
CA SER A 185 -18.18 5.33 4.95
C SER A 185 -19.21 6.03 5.84
N ASP A 186 -19.17 7.36 5.92
CA ASP A 186 -20.12 8.18 6.66
C ASP A 186 -21.49 8.26 5.95
N VAL A 187 -21.51 8.40 4.61
CA VAL A 187 -22.75 8.40 3.83
C VAL A 187 -23.46 7.03 3.87
N MET A 188 -22.72 5.93 4.07
CA MET A 188 -23.29 4.59 4.24
C MET A 188 -23.71 4.28 5.69
N SER A 189 -23.32 5.11 6.67
CA SER A 189 -23.72 4.97 8.08
C SER A 189 -24.82 5.97 8.49
N GLY A 190 -25.02 7.05 7.74
CA GLY A 190 -26.21 7.88 7.78
C GLY A 190 -27.27 7.36 6.81
N GLY A 191 -28.10 6.42 7.25
CA GLY A 191 -29.37 6.17 6.57
C GLY A 191 -30.19 7.46 6.50
N PRO A 192 -30.95 7.72 5.42
CA PRO A 192 -31.87 8.84 5.42
C PRO A 192 -32.92 8.60 6.50
N ASP A 193 -32.97 9.51 7.48
CA ASP A 193 -34.17 9.73 8.27
C ASP A 193 -35.27 10.19 7.32
N ASP A 194 -36.20 9.28 7.00
CA ASP A 194 -37.58 9.55 6.56
C ASP A 194 -38.52 8.49 7.17
#